data_AF-A0A2H1KIM0-F1
#
_entry.id   AF-A0A2H1KIM0-F1
#
_cell.length_a   1.000
_cell.length_b   1.000
_cell.length_c   1.000
_cell.angle_alpha   90.00
_cell.angle_beta   90.00
_cell.angle_gamma   90.00
#
_symmetry.space_group_name_H-M   'P 1'
#
loop_
_entity.id
_entity.type
_entity.pdbx_description
1 polymer ?
#
loop_
_entity_poly.entity_id
_entity_poly.type
_entity_poly.pdbx_seq_one_letter_code
_entity_poly.pdbx_strand_id
1 'polypeptide(L)' 'MLGSRPALDWVLRQYQVTTDKASGIVNDPNDWGRELGQPSYIVDLVKKVTTVSVETMRIVRELPTLTLD' A
#
# COMPACT_ATOMS: atom_id res chain seq x y z
N MET A 1 0.81 -12.35 -0.02
CA MET A 1 0.92 -11.63 1.28
C MET A 1 2.24 -10.90 1.29
N LEU A 2 2.28 -9.64 1.72
CA LEU A 2 3.51 -8.89 1.95
C LEU A 2 3.85 -8.99 3.44
N GLY A 3 4.86 -9.80 3.77
CA GLY A 3 5.07 -10.25 5.15
C GLY A 3 3.83 -10.98 5.68
N SER A 4 3.32 -10.56 6.83
CA SER A 4 2.14 -11.16 7.48
C SER A 4 0.80 -10.53 7.09
N ARG A 5 0.75 -9.59 6.13
CA ARG A 5 -0.46 -8.83 5.79
C ARG A 5 -0.71 -8.72 4.27
N PRO A 6 -1.94 -8.47 3.83
CA PRO A 6 -2.22 -8.07 2.45
C PRO A 6 -1.59 -6.71 2.12
N ALA A 7 -1.23 -6.48 0.85
CA ALA A 7 -0.65 -5.21 0.41
C ALA A 7 -1.58 -4.01 0.67
N LEU A 8 -2.89 -4.21 0.53
CA LEU A 8 -3.86 -3.15 0.81
C LEU A 8 -3.97 -2.81 2.30
N ASP A 9 -3.88 -3.79 3.21
CA ASP A 9 -3.87 -3.52 4.67
C ASP A 9 -2.64 -2.70 5.06
N TRP A 10 -1.51 -2.91 4.38
CA TRP A 10 -0.32 -2.08 4.58
C TRP A 10 -0.58 -0.61 4.23
N VAL A 11 -1.19 -0.34 3.08
CA VAL A 11 -1.54 1.03 2.65
C VAL A 11 -2.47 1.70 3.65
N LEU A 12 -3.54 1.02 4.06
CA LEU A 12 -4.54 1.58 4.99
C LEU A 12 -3.94 1.97 6.35
N ARG A 13 -2.96 1.21 6.84
CA ARG A 13 -2.33 1.46 8.15
C ARG A 13 -1.28 2.55 8.11
N GLN A 14 -0.59 2.69 6.99
CA GLN A 14 0.45 3.70 6.85
C GLN A 14 -0.15 5.06 6.50
N TYR A 15 -1.21 5.09 5.68
CA TYR A 15 -1.84 6.31 5.19
C TYR A 15 -3.08 6.68 6.00
N GLN A 16 -2.89 6.87 7.31
CA GLN A 16 -3.89 7.38 8.24
C GLN A 16 -3.31 8.53 9.07
N VAL A 17 -4.17 9.48 9.45
CA VAL A 17 -3.76 10.56 10.37
C VAL A 17 -3.48 9.94 11.74
N THR A 18 -2.28 10.16 12.26
CA THR A 18 -1.88 9.70 13.58
C THR A 18 -1.23 10.83 14.36
N THR A 19 -1.24 10.71 15.68
CA THR A 19 -0.55 11.65 16.56
C THR A 19 0.29 10.85 17.53
N ASP A 20 1.59 11.11 17.55
CA ASP A 20 2.47 10.51 18.54
C ASP A 20 2.14 11.07 19.93
N LYS A 21 1.93 10.18 20.90
CA LYS A 21 1.46 10.57 22.24
C LYS A 21 2.52 11.30 23.06
N ALA A 22 3.80 10.98 22.85
CA ALA A 22 4.88 11.54 23.65
C ALA A 22 5.25 12.96 23.17
N SER A 23 5.34 13.15 21.86
CA SER A 23 5.74 14.42 21.24
C SER A 23 4.56 15.32 20.83
N GLY A 24 3.36 14.76 20.67
CA GLY A 24 2.22 15.47 20.10
C GLY A 24 2.34 15.74 18.60
N ILE A 25 3.36 15.20 17.93
CA ILE A 25 3.58 15.41 16.49
C ILE A 25 2.48 14.68 15.71
N VAL A 26 1.78 15.43 14.86
CA VAL A 26 0.77 14.92 13.94
C VAL A 26 1.46 14.45 12.67
N ASN A 27 1.20 13.20 12.30
CA ASN A 27 1.54 12.65 11.00
C ASN A 27 0.26 12.60 10.16
N ASP A 28 0.04 13.61 9.32
CA ASP A 28 -1.03 13.64 8.33
C ASP A 28 -0.47 13.33 6.94
N PRO A 29 -0.72 12.12 6.39
CA PRO A 29 -0.20 11.74 5.07
C PRO A 29 -0.80 12.56 3.92
N ASN A 30 -1.88 13.31 4.14
CA ASN A 30 -2.45 14.21 3.14
C ASN A 30 -1.58 15.45 2.90
N ASP A 31 -0.69 15.82 3.84
CA ASP A 31 0.25 16.93 3.66
C ASP A 31 1.14 16.71 2.44
N TRP A 32 1.63 15.48 2.25
CA TRP A 32 2.43 15.13 1.08
C TRP A 32 1.66 15.33 -0.24
N GLY A 33 0.39 14.93 -0.28
CA GLY A 33 -0.47 15.16 -1.43
C GLY A 33 -0.69 16.65 -1.70
N ARG A 34 -0.81 17.47 -0.65
CA ARG A 34 -0.94 18.93 -0.78
C ARG A 34 0.34 19.57 -1.30
N GLU A 35 1.50 19.21 -0.75
CA GLU A 35 2.81 19.74 -1.16
C GLU A 35 3.12 19.48 -2.64
N LEU A 36 2.72 18.32 -3.15
CA LEU A 36 2.91 17.94 -4.55
C LEU A 36 1.79 18.44 -5.49
N GLY A 37 0.75 19.09 -4.99
CA GLY A 37 -0.43 19.46 -5.79
C GLY A 37 -1.25 18.26 -6.28
N GLN A 38 -1.19 17.14 -5.57
CA GLN A 38 -1.84 15.86 -5.88
C GLN A 38 -2.78 15.41 -4.74
N PRO A 39 -3.93 16.07 -4.54
CA PRO A 39 -4.83 15.76 -3.42
C PRO A 39 -5.43 14.35 -3.49
N SER A 40 -5.49 13.73 -4.68
CA SER A 40 -6.00 12.36 -4.86
C SER A 40 -4.94 11.27 -4.66
N TYR A 41 -3.70 11.62 -4.29
CA TYR A 41 -2.54 10.71 -4.29
C TYR A 41 -2.83 9.37 -3.59
N ILE A 42 -3.40 9.41 -2.38
CA ILE A 42 -3.67 8.19 -1.58
C ILE A 42 -4.73 7.31 -2.26
N VAL A 43 -5.78 7.92 -2.82
CA VAL A 43 -6.83 7.20 -3.56
C VAL A 43 -6.25 6.55 -4.81
N ASP A 44 -5.37 7.24 -5.52
CA ASP A 44 -4.71 6.70 -6.70
C ASP A 44 -3.69 5.62 -6.35
N LEU A 45 -3.03 5.72 -5.19
CA LEU A 45 -2.18 4.66 -4.66
C LEU A 45 -2.98 3.39 -4.36
N VAL A 46 -4.18 3.50 -3.77
CA VAL A 46 -5.06 2.35 -3.53
C VAL A 46 -5.41 1.65 -4.84
N LYS A 47 -5.79 2.39 -5.89
CA LYS A 47 -6.08 1.82 -7.22
C LYS A 47 -4.87 1.08 -7.80
N LYS A 48 -3.68 1.69 -7.71
CA LYS A 48 -2.42 1.10 -8.20
C LYS A 48 -2.07 -0.18 -7.44
N VAL A 49 -2.14 -0.16 -6.11
CA VAL A 49 -1.82 -1.33 -5.27
C VAL A 49 -2.81 -2.47 -5.48
N THR A 50 -4.10 -2.18 -5.67
CA THR A 50 -5.09 -3.20 -6.05
C THR A 50 -4.72 -3.84 -7.38
N THR A 51 -4.38 -3.03 -8.39
CA THR A 51 -3.97 -3.52 -9.72
C THR A 51 -2.74 -4.41 -9.63
N VAL A 52 -1.68 -3.94 -8.96
CA VAL A 52 -0.45 -4.71 -8.74
C VAL A 52 -0.73 -6.02 -8.02
N SER A 53 -1.61 -6.01 -7.01
CA SER A 53 -1.95 -7.21 -6.25
C SER A 53 -2.63 -8.28 -7.11
N VAL A 54 -3.58 -7.88 -7.97
CA VAL A 54 -4.29 -8.80 -8.88
C VAL A 54 -3.34 -9.32 -9.96
N GLU A 55 -2.56 -8.45 -10.60
CA GLU A 55 -1.58 -8.86 -11.63
C GLU A 55 -0.50 -9.76 -11.07
N THR A 56 -0.04 -9.53 -9.85
CA THR A 56 0.90 -10.41 -9.16
C THR A 56 0.31 -11.82 -9.03
N MET A 57 -0.95 -11.93 -8.60
CA MET A 57 -1.59 -13.25 -8.47
C MET A 57 -1.83 -13.90 -9.83
N ARG A 58 -2.08 -13.14 -10.90
CA ARG A 58 -2.16 -13.66 -12.27
C ARG A 58 -0.82 -14.30 -12.68
N ILE A 59 0.28 -13.56 -12.54
CA ILE A 59 1.64 -14.03 -12.88
C ILE A 59 2.01 -15.27 -12.06
N VAL A 60 1.74 -15.26 -10.74
CA VAL A 60 2.03 -16.41 -9.87
C VAL A 60 1.27 -17.66 -10.32
N ARG A 61 0.03 -17.52 -10.82
CA ARG A 61 -0.76 -18.64 -11.34
C ARG A 61 -0.25 -19.16 -12.69
N GLU A 62 0.48 -18.34 -13.44
CA GLU A 62 1.08 -18.70 -14.72
C GLU A 62 2.46 -19.36 -14.59
N LEU A 63 3.02 -19.40 -13.37
CA LEU A 63 4.30 -20.08 -13.13
C LEU A 63 4.18 -21.59 -13.43
N PRO A 64 5.23 -22.20 -14.04
CA PRO A 64 5.24 -23.63 -14.28
C PRO A 64 5.23 -24.41 -12.96
N THR A 65 4.74 -25.65 -13.01
CA THR A 65 4.81 -26.55 -11.87
C THR A 65 6.27 -26.78 -11.49
N LEU A 66 6.58 -26.63 -10.21
CA LEU A 66 7.91 -26.93 -9.70
C LEU A 66 8.14 -28.45 -9.74
N THR A 67 9.03 -28.90 -10.62
CA THR A 67 9.56 -30.26 -10.60
C THR A 67 10.80 -30.29 -9.71
N LEU A 68 10.80 -31.18 -8.73
CA LEU A 68 11.96 -31.48 -7.90
C LEU A 68 12.51 -32.82 -8.37
N ASP A 69 13.70 -32.81 -8.96
CA ASP A 69 14.48 -34.01 -9.27
C ASP A 69 15.16 -34.56 -8.02
#